data_AF-A0A971GNK9-F1
#
_entry.id   AF-A0A971GNK9-F1
#
_cell.length_a   1.000
_cell.length_b   1.000
_cell.length_c   1.000
_cell.angle_alpha   90.00
_cell.angle_beta   90.00
_cell.angle_gamma   90.00
#
_symmetry.space_group_name_H-M   'P 1'
#
loop_
_entity.id
_entity.type
_entity.pdbx_description
1 polymer ?
#
loop_
_entity_poly.entity_id
_entity_poly.type
_entity_poly.pdbx_seq_one_letter_code
_entity_poly.pdbx_strand_id
1 'polypeptide(L)'
;MNLKRLIILTAAASLLYSGCGKSGSGKTYPRFGEGDNTILSYSFTAQKNSTLGADAPGTITDDTIEVTVPHGTDVTSLVAVFVTDSTDVTVNDVVQISGETVNDFSSDVLYEVSADDEVRTYTVKVSVAPSSEKTISRFLLNGIEGTVDQSTGIIDVSLAPKTSLTSLIASFDAICKKVLIGDAEQVSGETANNFTGDVIYTVVADDNSSRSYTVRATVQKASWKEISSFTFNTTVNTGINTELDTDIQGIISGTTISVVLPYGSVSSDLVAAFTSNGEKVTVGGVEQVSGETNNDFSSSVDYVVEAEDGSTETYTVNVTIA
;
A
#
# COMPACT_ATOMS: atom_id res chain seq x y z
N MET A 1 -17.90 17.04 -47.60
CA MET A 1 -18.53 15.71 -47.69
C MET A 1 -19.32 15.51 -46.41
N ASN A 2 -20.57 16.01 -46.36
CA ASN A 2 -21.82 15.21 -46.39
C ASN A 2 -21.89 14.14 -45.28
N LEU A 3 -22.89 14.04 -44.39
CA LEU A 3 -24.11 14.83 -44.14
C LEU A 3 -24.65 14.45 -42.74
N LYS A 4 -25.35 15.42 -42.13
CA LYS A 4 -26.07 15.48 -40.85
C LYS A 4 -26.99 14.29 -40.52
N ARG A 5 -27.22 14.05 -39.21
CA ARG A 5 -28.57 14.17 -38.60
C ARG A 5 -28.51 14.35 -37.07
N LEU A 6 -29.02 15.50 -36.66
CA LEU A 6 -29.30 16.02 -35.32
C LEU A 6 -30.82 15.90 -35.15
N ILE A 7 -31.31 15.32 -34.05
CA ILE A 7 -32.73 15.43 -33.65
C ILE A 7 -32.76 15.91 -32.21
N ILE A 8 -33.06 17.20 -32.07
CA ILE A 8 -33.51 17.85 -30.84
C ILE A 8 -35.03 17.89 -30.95
N LEU A 9 -35.76 17.39 -29.95
CA LEU A 9 -37.19 17.66 -29.79
C LEU A 9 -37.39 18.47 -28.51
N THR A 10 -37.53 19.78 -28.69
CA THR A 10 -38.18 20.68 -27.75
C THR A 10 -39.63 20.88 -28.20
N ALA A 11 -40.58 20.79 -27.28
CA ALA A 11 -41.91 21.35 -27.48
C ALA A 11 -42.34 22.10 -26.22
N ALA A 12 -42.23 23.43 -26.29
CA ALA A 12 -42.97 24.35 -25.44
C ALA A 12 -44.37 24.54 -26.03
N ALA A 13 -45.39 24.67 -25.19
CA ALA A 13 -46.67 25.23 -25.59
C ALA A 13 -47.24 26.06 -24.44
N SER A 14 -47.27 27.37 -24.65
CA SER A 14 -47.91 28.36 -23.78
C SER A 14 -49.24 28.81 -24.40
N LEU A 15 -50.29 28.79 -23.56
CA LEU A 15 -51.53 29.60 -23.51
C LEU A 15 -52.45 29.74 -24.75
N LEU A 16 -53.76 29.56 -24.50
CA LEU A 16 -54.81 30.56 -24.77
C LEU A 16 -56.12 30.21 -24.01
N TYR A 17 -56.72 31.22 -23.36
CA TYR A 17 -58.07 31.19 -22.77
C TYR A 17 -59.08 31.72 -23.80
N SER A 18 -60.23 31.06 -24.00
CA SER A 18 -61.56 31.68 -24.18
C SER A 18 -62.70 30.68 -24.44
N GLY A 19 -63.66 30.69 -23.52
CA GLY A 19 -65.12 30.58 -23.63
C GLY A 19 -65.83 29.83 -24.78
N CYS A 20 -66.68 28.89 -24.32
CA CYS A 20 -68.13 28.79 -24.60
C CYS A 20 -68.65 27.89 -25.75
N GLY A 21 -69.18 26.72 -25.35
CA GLY A 21 -70.52 26.27 -25.71
C GLY A 21 -70.68 25.38 -26.95
N LYS A 22 -70.78 24.06 -26.75
CA LYS A 22 -71.89 23.22 -27.27
C LYS A 22 -71.81 21.78 -26.79
N SER A 23 -72.96 21.28 -26.36
CA SER A 23 -73.27 19.89 -26.05
C SER A 23 -72.75 18.95 -27.14
N GLY A 24 -71.84 18.06 -26.76
CA GLY A 24 -71.33 16.98 -27.59
C GLY A 24 -70.82 15.88 -26.68
N SER A 25 -71.41 14.68 -26.80
CA SER A 25 -71.07 13.45 -26.10
C SER A 25 -69.56 13.26 -25.98
N GLY A 26 -69.02 13.54 -24.79
CA GLY A 26 -67.62 13.33 -24.48
C GLY A 26 -67.31 11.85 -24.60
N LYS A 27 -66.29 11.52 -25.40
CA LYS A 27 -65.60 10.25 -25.26
C LYS A 27 -65.08 10.20 -23.83
N THR A 28 -65.60 9.28 -23.03
CA THR A 28 -64.99 8.92 -21.75
C THR A 28 -63.60 8.40 -22.07
N TYR A 29 -62.58 9.22 -21.78
CA TYR A 29 -61.23 8.69 -21.64
C TYR A 29 -61.29 7.69 -20.49
N PRO A 30 -60.67 6.50 -20.61
CA PRO A 30 -60.60 5.58 -19.49
C PRO A 30 -60.03 6.34 -18.30
N ARG A 31 -60.82 6.46 -17.25
CA ARG A 31 -60.35 6.85 -15.93
C ARG A 31 -59.27 5.82 -15.59
N PHE A 32 -58.09 6.26 -15.20
CA PHE A 32 -57.16 5.39 -14.46
C PHE A 32 -57.95 4.83 -13.26
N GLY A 33 -57.71 3.55 -12.93
CA GLY A 33 -58.58 2.79 -12.04
C GLY A 33 -58.68 3.39 -10.63
N GLU A 34 -59.72 3.03 -9.89
CA GLU A 34 -59.74 3.25 -8.44
C GLU A 34 -58.57 2.45 -7.79
N GLY A 35 -57.83 3.06 -6.85
CA GLY A 35 -56.75 2.40 -6.10
C GLY A 35 -55.30 2.84 -6.41
N ASP A 36 -55.10 3.97 -7.09
CA ASP A 36 -53.77 4.47 -7.52
C ASP A 36 -52.97 5.13 -6.36
N ASN A 37 -52.60 4.36 -5.33
CA ASN A 37 -51.76 4.81 -4.20
C ASN A 37 -50.32 4.27 -4.27
N THR A 38 -49.68 4.31 -5.44
CA THR A 38 -48.41 3.63 -5.69
C THR A 38 -47.25 4.60 -6.01
N ILE A 39 -46.08 4.33 -5.44
CA ILE A 39 -44.83 4.93 -5.92
C ILE A 39 -44.31 4.07 -7.08
N LEU A 40 -44.30 4.64 -8.28
CA LEU A 40 -43.91 3.97 -9.53
C LEU A 40 -42.39 4.00 -9.74
N SER A 41 -41.73 5.04 -9.25
CA SER A 41 -40.27 5.12 -9.22
C SER A 41 -39.80 6.04 -8.10
N TYR A 42 -38.59 5.78 -7.62
CA TYR A 42 -37.95 6.56 -6.58
C TYR A 42 -36.44 6.59 -6.84
N SER A 43 -35.80 7.74 -6.70
CA SER A 43 -34.35 7.89 -6.82
C SER A 43 -33.86 9.15 -6.11
N PHE A 44 -32.57 9.19 -5.76
CA PHE A 44 -31.88 10.43 -5.51
C PHE A 44 -31.01 10.76 -6.72
N THR A 45 -31.27 11.87 -7.40
CA THR A 45 -30.46 12.27 -8.56
C THR A 45 -29.31 13.17 -8.12
N ALA A 46 -28.16 13.06 -8.79
CA ALA A 46 -27.02 13.94 -8.59
C ALA A 46 -27.34 15.41 -8.92
N GLN A 47 -28.32 15.64 -9.80
CA GLN A 47 -28.82 16.98 -10.10
C GLN A 47 -29.47 17.65 -8.88
N LYS A 48 -30.21 16.88 -8.07
CA LYS A 48 -30.91 17.38 -6.87
C LYS A 48 -30.05 17.27 -5.62
N ASN A 49 -29.05 16.39 -5.63
CA ASN A 49 -28.16 16.11 -4.52
C ASN A 49 -26.71 16.17 -5.01
N SER A 50 -26.15 17.37 -5.08
CA SER A 50 -24.85 17.64 -5.72
C SER A 50 -23.67 16.86 -5.12
N THR A 51 -23.82 16.32 -3.91
CA THR A 51 -22.81 15.53 -3.20
C THR A 51 -22.77 14.06 -3.64
N LEU A 52 -23.78 13.53 -4.34
CA LEU A 52 -23.81 12.11 -4.72
C LEU A 52 -22.77 11.73 -5.77
N GLY A 53 -22.42 12.62 -6.68
CA GLY A 53 -21.53 12.31 -7.81
C GLY A 53 -22.15 11.40 -8.90
N ALA A 54 -23.19 10.62 -8.60
CA ALA A 54 -23.99 9.85 -9.55
C ALA A 54 -25.44 9.66 -9.04
N ASP A 55 -26.38 9.38 -9.93
CA ASP A 55 -27.77 9.07 -9.55
C ASP A 55 -27.84 7.74 -8.78
N ALA A 56 -28.63 7.71 -7.70
CA ALA A 56 -28.89 6.55 -6.87
C ALA A 56 -30.36 6.09 -7.07
N PRO A 57 -30.63 5.08 -7.91
CA PRO A 57 -31.97 4.58 -8.13
C PRO A 57 -32.45 3.75 -6.93
N GLY A 58 -33.72 3.87 -6.59
CA GLY A 58 -34.39 3.02 -5.61
C GLY A 58 -34.95 1.75 -6.20
N THR A 59 -34.87 0.66 -5.45
CA THR A 59 -35.54 -0.61 -5.75
C THR A 59 -36.81 -0.70 -4.91
N ILE A 60 -37.95 -0.82 -5.56
CA ILE A 60 -39.25 -0.95 -4.90
C ILE A 60 -39.62 -2.42 -4.85
N THR A 61 -39.76 -2.98 -3.65
CA THR A 61 -40.26 -4.34 -3.41
C THR A 61 -41.38 -4.24 -2.39
N ASP A 62 -42.60 -4.56 -2.83
CA ASP A 62 -43.83 -4.33 -2.06
C ASP A 62 -43.93 -2.87 -1.57
N ASP A 63 -43.94 -2.68 -0.25
CA ASP A 63 -44.03 -1.38 0.43
C ASP A 63 -42.66 -0.89 0.94
N THR A 64 -41.56 -1.49 0.46
CA THR A 64 -40.20 -1.07 0.83
C THR A 64 -39.48 -0.49 -0.39
N ILE A 65 -38.83 0.65 -0.19
CA ILE A 65 -37.97 1.29 -1.18
C ILE A 65 -36.56 1.31 -0.62
N GLU A 66 -35.66 0.55 -1.22
CA GLU A 66 -34.25 0.52 -0.82
C GLU A 66 -33.40 1.33 -1.80
N VAL A 67 -32.61 2.26 -1.29
CA VAL A 67 -31.70 3.09 -2.08
C VAL A 67 -30.29 3.01 -1.48
N THR A 68 -29.31 2.64 -2.29
CA THR A 68 -27.90 2.74 -1.89
C THR A 68 -27.28 3.98 -2.52
N VAL A 69 -26.90 4.93 -1.67
CA VAL A 69 -26.20 6.16 -2.07
C VAL A 69 -24.68 5.95 -2.06
N PRO A 70 -23.89 6.72 -2.84
CA PRO A 70 -22.44 6.55 -2.88
C PRO A 70 -21.73 6.74 -1.53
N HIS A 71 -20.56 6.12 -1.37
CA HIS A 71 -19.77 6.20 -0.14
C HIS A 71 -19.50 7.65 0.28
N GLY A 72 -19.65 7.94 1.58
CA GLY A 72 -19.43 9.28 2.15
C GLY A 72 -20.57 10.27 1.91
N THR A 73 -21.69 9.85 1.29
CA THR A 73 -22.89 10.68 1.17
C THR A 73 -23.45 11.04 2.55
N ASP A 74 -23.71 12.32 2.77
CA ASP A 74 -24.50 12.80 3.90
C ASP A 74 -26.00 12.54 3.64
N VAL A 75 -26.61 11.67 4.44
CA VAL A 75 -28.01 11.26 4.30
C VAL A 75 -28.97 12.15 5.09
N THR A 76 -28.48 13.15 5.82
CA THR A 76 -29.32 14.01 6.68
C THR A 76 -30.16 15.03 5.92
N SER A 77 -29.86 15.24 4.64
CA SER A 77 -30.55 16.22 3.81
C SER A 77 -30.57 15.81 2.33
N LEU A 78 -31.40 14.83 1.99
CA LEU A 78 -31.56 14.38 0.60
C LEU A 78 -32.92 14.79 0.02
N VAL A 79 -32.90 15.13 -1.27
CA VAL A 79 -34.07 15.46 -2.08
C VAL A 79 -34.36 14.30 -3.03
N ALA A 80 -35.46 13.60 -2.78
CA ALA A 80 -35.90 12.48 -3.61
C ALA A 80 -36.59 12.96 -4.89
N VAL A 81 -36.41 12.21 -5.99
CA VAL A 81 -37.18 12.31 -7.22
C VAL A 81 -37.97 11.03 -7.38
N PHE A 82 -39.29 11.16 -7.34
CA PHE A 82 -40.23 10.05 -7.46
C PHE A 82 -41.33 10.33 -8.47
N VAL A 83 -41.90 9.26 -9.01
CA VAL A 83 -43.12 9.28 -9.82
C VAL A 83 -44.16 8.46 -9.07
N THR A 84 -45.37 8.99 -8.96
CA THR A 84 -46.49 8.35 -8.28
C THR A 84 -47.77 8.60 -9.06
N ASP A 85 -48.72 7.69 -8.95
CA ASP A 85 -50.09 7.84 -9.45
C ASP A 85 -51.06 8.38 -8.37
N SER A 86 -50.54 8.69 -7.18
CA SER A 86 -51.30 9.19 -6.03
C SER A 86 -51.64 10.67 -6.12
N THR A 87 -52.66 11.09 -5.38
CA THR A 87 -53.09 12.49 -5.29
C THR A 87 -52.24 13.31 -4.32
N ASP A 88 -51.74 12.68 -3.26
CA ASP A 88 -50.90 13.33 -2.25
C ASP A 88 -49.82 12.37 -1.74
N VAL A 89 -48.67 12.94 -1.34
CA VAL A 89 -47.54 12.22 -0.74
C VAL A 89 -47.07 13.01 0.46
N THR A 90 -47.08 12.41 1.65
CA THR A 90 -46.63 13.03 2.89
C THR A 90 -45.54 12.23 3.59
N VAL A 91 -44.72 12.93 4.35
CA VAL A 91 -43.80 12.34 5.34
C VAL A 91 -44.03 13.13 6.62
N ASN A 92 -44.45 12.45 7.70
CA ASN A 92 -44.80 13.10 8.97
C ASN A 92 -45.76 14.30 8.78
N ASP A 93 -46.85 14.10 8.03
CA ASP A 93 -47.85 15.13 7.67
C ASP A 93 -47.32 16.31 6.81
N VAL A 94 -46.06 16.27 6.37
CA VAL A 94 -45.48 17.30 5.48
C VAL A 94 -45.57 16.82 4.03
N VAL A 95 -46.23 17.62 3.18
CA VAL A 95 -46.36 17.36 1.73
C VAL A 95 -44.99 17.27 1.06
N GLN A 96 -44.79 16.22 0.28
CA GLN A 96 -43.57 15.93 -0.45
C GLN A 96 -43.71 16.33 -1.91
N ILE A 97 -42.86 17.24 -2.36
CA ILE A 97 -42.76 17.64 -3.76
C ILE A 97 -41.56 16.94 -4.38
N SER A 98 -41.82 16.11 -5.39
CA SER A 98 -40.79 15.36 -6.12
C SER A 98 -39.72 16.29 -6.67
N GLY A 99 -38.47 16.06 -6.26
CA GLY A 99 -37.32 16.85 -6.63
C GLY A 99 -37.18 18.18 -5.88
N GLU A 100 -37.92 18.43 -4.81
CA GLU A 100 -37.85 19.67 -4.03
C GLU A 100 -37.78 19.46 -2.50
N THR A 101 -38.63 18.60 -1.95
CA THR A 101 -38.68 18.43 -0.48
C THR A 101 -37.45 17.67 0.02
N VAL A 102 -36.82 18.20 1.07
CA VAL A 102 -35.65 17.62 1.74
C VAL A 102 -36.11 16.75 2.91
N ASN A 103 -35.54 15.56 3.05
CA ASN A 103 -35.71 14.71 4.24
C ASN A 103 -34.37 14.24 4.79
N ASP A 104 -34.38 13.88 6.08
CA ASP A 104 -33.31 13.19 6.78
C ASP A 104 -33.55 11.68 6.71
N PHE A 105 -32.64 10.96 6.06
CA PHE A 105 -32.67 9.51 5.90
C PHE A 105 -31.65 8.79 6.79
N SER A 106 -31.25 9.41 7.91
CA SER A 106 -30.46 8.74 8.96
C SER A 106 -31.22 7.59 9.64
N SER A 107 -32.52 7.48 9.40
CA SER A 107 -33.39 6.38 9.78
C SER A 107 -34.43 6.15 8.67
N ASP A 108 -35.12 5.01 8.71
CA ASP A 108 -36.19 4.69 7.76
C ASP A 108 -37.25 5.82 7.73
N VAL A 109 -37.58 6.29 6.53
CA VAL A 109 -38.57 7.36 6.33
C VAL A 109 -39.86 6.78 5.78
N LEU A 110 -40.98 7.09 6.43
CA LEU A 110 -42.30 6.61 6.03
C LEU A 110 -42.96 7.61 5.10
N TYR A 111 -43.14 7.22 3.84
CA TYR A 111 -43.88 7.97 2.83
C TYR A 111 -45.32 7.46 2.81
N GLU A 112 -46.27 8.28 3.17
CA GLU A 112 -47.69 7.99 3.04
C GLU A 112 -48.18 8.56 1.70
N VAL A 113 -48.72 7.69 0.85
CA VAL A 113 -49.27 8.07 -0.45
C VAL A 113 -50.77 7.84 -0.44
N SER A 114 -51.53 8.85 -0.85
CA SER A 114 -52.99 8.86 -0.73
C SER A 114 -53.64 9.08 -2.09
N ALA A 115 -54.65 8.27 -2.41
CA ALA A 115 -55.52 8.44 -3.57
C ALA A 115 -56.96 8.11 -3.17
N ASP A 116 -57.88 9.03 -3.46
CA ASP A 116 -59.26 9.01 -2.96
C ASP A 116 -59.29 8.82 -1.43
N ASP A 117 -59.89 7.74 -0.92
CA ASP A 117 -60.00 7.43 0.52
C ASP A 117 -59.00 6.33 0.97
N GLU A 118 -58.03 5.95 0.13
CA GLU A 118 -57.02 4.92 0.45
C GLU A 118 -55.64 5.52 0.71
N VAL A 119 -55.00 5.04 1.78
CA VAL A 119 -53.63 5.40 2.16
C VAL A 119 -52.75 4.16 2.12
N ARG A 120 -51.58 4.29 1.50
CA ARG A 120 -50.53 3.26 1.49
C ARG A 120 -49.23 3.86 2.03
N THR A 121 -48.52 3.10 2.85
CA THR A 121 -47.27 3.56 3.46
C THR A 121 -46.09 2.81 2.85
N TYR A 122 -45.13 3.56 2.30
CA TYR A 122 -43.84 3.05 1.86
C TYR A 122 -42.76 3.32 2.90
N THR A 123 -41.96 2.31 3.24
CA THR A 123 -40.76 2.46 4.06
C THR A 123 -39.56 2.69 3.16
N VAL A 124 -38.99 3.90 3.18
CA VAL A 124 -37.78 4.24 2.43
C VAL A 124 -36.56 4.00 3.31
N LYS A 125 -35.69 3.09 2.87
CA LYS A 125 -34.44 2.73 3.52
C LYS A 125 -33.27 3.20 2.68
N VAL A 126 -32.41 4.03 3.26
CA VAL A 126 -31.23 4.56 2.59
C VAL A 126 -29.98 3.99 3.24
N SER A 127 -29.12 3.35 2.43
CA SER A 127 -27.82 2.85 2.87
C SER A 127 -26.70 3.55 2.12
N VAL A 128 -25.56 3.75 2.80
CA VAL A 128 -24.35 4.29 2.16
C VAL A 128 -23.52 3.13 1.64
N ALA A 129 -23.09 3.21 0.38
CA ALA A 129 -22.21 2.21 -0.22
C ALA A 129 -20.90 2.10 0.57
N PRO A 130 -20.39 0.88 0.79
CA PRO A 130 -19.11 0.69 1.46
C PRO A 130 -17.95 1.30 0.65
N SER A 131 -16.86 1.68 1.34
CA SER A 131 -15.66 2.21 0.69
C SER A 131 -15.00 1.16 -0.20
N SER A 132 -14.48 1.60 -1.35
CA SER A 132 -13.68 0.78 -2.27
C SER A 132 -12.16 1.03 -2.14
N GLU A 133 -11.74 1.83 -1.15
CA GLU A 133 -10.35 2.17 -0.91
C GLU A 133 -9.55 0.96 -0.40
N LYS A 134 -8.38 0.75 -1.00
CA LYS A 134 -7.53 -0.44 -0.81
C LYS A 134 -6.07 -0.11 -1.10
N THR A 135 -5.55 0.86 -0.36
CA THR A 135 -4.25 1.46 -0.62
C THR A 135 -3.32 1.30 0.58
N ILE A 136 -2.09 0.84 0.36
CA ILE A 136 -0.97 0.99 1.30
C ILE A 136 -0.23 2.26 0.89
N SER A 137 -0.23 3.30 1.72
CA SER A 137 0.46 4.57 1.43
C SER A 137 1.91 4.58 1.93
N ARG A 138 2.20 3.77 2.95
CA ARG A 138 3.52 3.67 3.57
C ARG A 138 3.79 2.24 4.01
N PHE A 139 5.04 1.80 3.86
CA PHE A 139 5.48 0.49 4.30
C PHE A 139 6.90 0.58 4.86
N LEU A 140 7.12 0.04 6.05
CA LEU A 140 8.42 -0.14 6.66
C LEU A 140 8.61 -1.62 6.95
N LEU A 141 9.81 -2.12 6.73
CA LEU A 141 10.21 -3.47 7.10
C LEU A 141 11.39 -3.37 8.05
N ASN A 142 11.22 -3.87 9.29
CA ASN A 142 12.24 -3.75 10.33
C ASN A 142 12.73 -2.30 10.54
N GLY A 143 11.82 -1.33 10.46
CA GLY A 143 12.12 0.10 10.60
C GLY A 143 12.72 0.78 9.36
N ILE A 144 13.01 0.03 8.29
CA ILE A 144 13.49 0.60 7.02
C ILE A 144 12.30 0.89 6.10
N GLU A 145 12.22 2.12 5.62
CA GLU A 145 11.15 2.55 4.71
C GLU A 145 11.32 1.95 3.32
N GLY A 146 10.24 1.34 2.82
CA GLY A 146 10.15 0.81 1.47
C GLY A 146 9.66 1.84 0.46
N THR A 147 10.02 1.64 -0.80
CA THR A 147 9.47 2.41 -1.92
C THR A 147 8.18 1.76 -2.41
N VAL A 148 7.05 2.45 -2.27
CA VAL A 148 5.73 1.95 -2.70
C VAL A 148 5.38 2.50 -4.08
N ASP A 149 5.31 1.64 -5.09
CA ASP A 149 4.83 1.99 -6.42
C ASP A 149 3.33 1.72 -6.55
N GLN A 150 2.53 2.80 -6.52
CA GLN A 150 1.07 2.71 -6.62
C GLN A 150 0.57 2.33 -8.02
N SER A 151 1.40 2.32 -9.06
CA SER A 151 0.97 1.89 -10.40
C SER A 151 1.11 0.38 -10.56
N THR A 152 2.20 -0.20 -10.04
CA THR A 152 2.50 -1.64 -10.17
C THR A 152 2.08 -2.46 -8.95
N GLY A 153 1.89 -1.83 -7.79
CA GLY A 153 1.67 -2.53 -6.52
C GLY A 153 2.96 -3.15 -5.95
N ILE A 154 4.13 -2.77 -6.45
CA ILE A 154 5.40 -3.28 -5.93
C ILE A 154 5.86 -2.42 -4.75
N ILE A 155 6.36 -3.08 -3.71
CA ILE A 155 7.01 -2.44 -2.56
C ILE A 155 8.43 -3.00 -2.45
N ASP A 156 9.43 -2.17 -2.75
CA ASP A 156 10.84 -2.54 -2.64
C ASP A 156 11.43 -2.05 -1.32
N VAL A 157 12.03 -2.97 -0.56
CA VAL A 157 12.73 -2.66 0.69
C VAL A 157 14.17 -3.15 0.59
N SER A 158 15.11 -2.23 0.83
CA SER A 158 16.55 -2.50 0.84
C SER A 158 17.07 -2.51 2.27
N LEU A 159 17.40 -3.70 2.77
CA LEU A 159 17.81 -3.95 4.15
C LEU A 159 19.33 -3.96 4.29
N ALA A 160 19.81 -3.66 5.50
CA ALA A 160 21.24 -3.66 5.81
C ALA A 160 21.88 -5.05 5.59
N PRO A 161 23.19 -5.11 5.30
CA PRO A 161 23.90 -6.38 5.15
C PRO A 161 23.71 -7.32 6.32
N LYS A 162 23.72 -8.63 6.03
CA LYS A 162 23.54 -9.72 7.01
C LYS A 162 22.17 -9.72 7.75
N THR A 163 21.21 -8.87 7.36
CA THR A 163 19.84 -8.93 7.92
C THR A 163 19.19 -10.28 7.62
N SER A 164 18.68 -10.96 8.65
CA SER A 164 17.89 -12.19 8.47
C SER A 164 16.49 -11.85 7.96
N LEU A 165 16.03 -12.53 6.91
CA LEU A 165 14.71 -12.31 6.31
C LEU A 165 13.63 -13.28 6.83
N THR A 166 13.98 -14.24 7.68
CA THR A 166 13.08 -15.35 8.04
C THR A 166 11.93 -14.97 8.96
N SER A 167 12.06 -13.87 9.70
CA SER A 167 11.04 -13.38 10.63
C SER A 167 11.22 -11.89 10.85
N LEU A 168 10.54 -11.09 10.02
CA LEU A 168 10.55 -9.64 10.11
C LEU A 168 9.14 -9.11 10.31
N ILE A 169 9.02 -8.06 11.12
CA ILE A 169 7.76 -7.35 11.36
C ILE A 169 7.73 -6.13 10.42
N ALA A 170 6.62 -6.00 9.70
CA ALA A 170 6.35 -4.83 8.89
C ALA A 170 5.42 -3.85 9.63
N SER A 171 5.59 -2.56 9.38
CA SER A 171 4.66 -1.51 9.78
C SER A 171 4.18 -0.77 8.53
N PHE A 172 2.89 -0.56 8.41
CA PHE A 172 2.28 0.05 7.23
C PHE A 172 1.11 0.95 7.61
N ASP A 173 0.89 1.96 6.76
CA ASP A 173 -0.31 2.80 6.77
C ASP A 173 -1.18 2.38 5.59
N ALA A 174 -2.39 1.91 5.88
CA ALA A 174 -3.32 1.43 4.87
C ALA A 174 -4.73 2.01 5.08
N ILE A 175 -5.40 2.34 3.97
CA ILE A 175 -6.82 2.68 3.94
C ILE A 175 -7.53 1.47 3.37
N CYS A 176 -8.19 0.71 4.24
CA CYS A 176 -8.82 -0.57 3.93
C CYS A 176 -9.63 -1.08 5.13
N LYS A 177 -10.39 -2.15 4.90
CA LYS A 177 -11.03 -2.96 5.95
C LYS A 177 -10.01 -3.84 6.69
N LYS A 178 -9.13 -4.51 5.95
CA LYS A 178 -8.06 -5.37 6.50
C LYS A 178 -6.96 -5.67 5.47
N VAL A 179 -5.82 -6.16 5.97
CA VAL A 179 -4.68 -6.59 5.15
C VAL A 179 -4.36 -8.05 5.45
N LEU A 180 -4.09 -8.85 4.42
CA LEU A 180 -3.88 -10.30 4.52
C LEU A 180 -2.57 -10.72 3.84
N ILE A 181 -1.97 -11.82 4.31
CA ILE A 181 -1.01 -12.63 3.53
C ILE A 181 -1.61 -14.04 3.44
N GLY A 182 -1.96 -14.46 2.23
CA GLY A 182 -2.88 -15.59 2.07
C GLY A 182 -4.19 -15.30 2.80
N ASP A 183 -4.57 -16.16 3.74
CA ASP A 183 -5.75 -15.99 4.58
C ASP A 183 -5.46 -15.37 5.96
N ALA A 184 -4.18 -15.18 6.30
CA ALA A 184 -3.77 -14.67 7.61
C ALA A 184 -3.84 -13.14 7.65
N GLU A 185 -4.60 -12.61 8.59
CA GLU A 185 -4.68 -11.16 8.82
C GLU A 185 -3.38 -10.60 9.36
N GLN A 186 -2.97 -9.45 8.82
CA GLN A 186 -1.74 -8.76 9.14
C GLN A 186 -2.04 -7.53 9.98
N VAL A 187 -1.41 -7.46 11.15
CA VAL A 187 -1.48 -6.31 12.04
C VAL A 187 -0.18 -5.52 11.91
N SER A 188 -0.32 -4.25 11.53
CA SER A 188 0.79 -3.31 11.34
C SER A 188 1.62 -3.19 12.61
N GLY A 189 2.93 -3.46 12.52
CA GLY A 189 3.86 -3.41 13.65
C GLY A 189 3.85 -4.63 14.56
N GLU A 190 3.07 -5.66 14.25
CA GLU A 190 2.95 -6.85 15.13
C GLU A 190 3.20 -8.16 14.40
N THR A 191 2.63 -8.37 13.21
CA THR A 191 2.70 -9.67 12.54
C THR A 191 4.06 -9.88 11.87
N ALA A 192 4.77 -10.93 12.28
CA ALA A 192 6.05 -11.32 11.71
C ALA A 192 5.88 -12.27 10.52
N ASN A 193 6.65 -12.05 9.45
CA ASN A 193 6.61 -12.85 8.23
C ASN A 193 8.01 -13.21 7.73
N ASN A 194 8.08 -14.24 6.88
CA ASN A 194 9.28 -14.63 6.16
C ASN A 194 9.34 -13.91 4.80
N PHE A 195 10.39 -13.13 4.57
CA PHE A 195 10.67 -12.37 3.36
C PHE A 195 11.86 -12.92 2.55
N THR A 196 12.23 -14.20 2.71
CA THR A 196 13.25 -14.83 1.86
C THR A 196 12.87 -14.90 0.38
N GLY A 197 11.59 -14.68 0.07
CA GLY A 197 11.07 -14.42 -1.27
C GLY A 197 10.00 -13.35 -1.23
N ASP A 198 9.39 -13.08 -2.37
CA ASP A 198 8.32 -12.10 -2.50
C ASP A 198 7.12 -12.44 -1.59
N VAL A 199 6.62 -11.44 -0.86
CA VAL A 199 5.47 -11.59 0.03
C VAL A 199 4.31 -10.74 -0.49
N ILE A 200 3.16 -11.36 -0.71
CA ILE A 200 1.99 -10.69 -1.27
C ILE A 200 1.07 -10.26 -0.14
N TYR A 201 0.94 -8.94 0.04
CA TYR A 201 -0.02 -8.31 0.93
C TYR A 201 -1.30 -8.01 0.15
N THR A 202 -2.41 -8.63 0.54
CA THR A 202 -3.73 -8.39 -0.04
C THR A 202 -4.51 -7.42 0.84
N VAL A 203 -4.78 -6.23 0.30
CA VAL A 203 -5.54 -5.16 0.94
C VAL A 203 -6.99 -5.29 0.53
N VAL A 204 -7.89 -5.46 1.49
CA VAL A 204 -9.33 -5.68 1.27
C VAL A 204 -10.09 -4.43 1.70
N ALA A 205 -10.88 -3.85 0.79
CA ALA A 205 -11.73 -2.70 1.05
C ALA A 205 -13.04 -3.10 1.77
N ASP A 206 -13.84 -2.12 2.18
CA ASP A 206 -15.13 -2.38 2.85
C ASP A 206 -16.16 -3.02 1.92
N ASP A 207 -16.10 -2.70 0.62
CA ASP A 207 -16.90 -3.33 -0.44
C ASP A 207 -16.45 -4.77 -0.77
N ASN A 208 -15.42 -5.26 -0.09
CA ASN A 208 -14.74 -6.54 -0.29
C ASN A 208 -14.00 -6.68 -1.62
N SER A 209 -13.86 -5.61 -2.41
CA SER A 209 -12.86 -5.56 -3.47
C SER A 209 -11.46 -5.58 -2.86
N SER A 210 -10.48 -6.08 -3.61
CA SER A 210 -9.13 -6.27 -3.09
C SER A 210 -8.06 -5.82 -4.07
N ARG A 211 -6.89 -5.47 -3.52
CA ARG A 211 -5.68 -5.12 -4.26
C ARG A 211 -4.49 -5.84 -3.64
N SER A 212 -3.61 -6.37 -4.47
CA SER A 212 -2.36 -7.00 -4.01
C SER A 212 -1.19 -6.03 -4.11
N TYR A 213 -0.32 -6.10 -3.11
CA TYR A 213 0.99 -5.46 -3.08
C TYR A 213 2.07 -6.54 -2.93
N THR A 214 3.04 -6.56 -3.84
CA THR A 214 4.16 -7.50 -3.78
C THR A 214 5.34 -6.83 -3.08
N VAL A 215 5.65 -7.28 -1.88
CA VAL A 215 6.80 -6.81 -1.10
C VAL A 215 8.03 -7.63 -1.45
N ARG A 216 9.08 -6.93 -1.91
CA ARG A 216 10.38 -7.49 -2.24
C ARG A 216 11.42 -6.96 -1.26
N ALA A 217 11.93 -7.84 -0.42
CA ALA A 217 13.01 -7.51 0.50
C ALA A 217 14.35 -7.94 -0.11
N THR A 218 15.31 -7.02 -0.15
CA THR A 218 16.68 -7.30 -0.62
C THR A 218 17.67 -6.96 0.49
N VAL A 219 18.67 -7.81 0.70
CA VAL A 219 19.77 -7.54 1.63
C VAL A 219 20.92 -6.95 0.83
N GLN A 220 21.38 -5.76 1.21
CA GLN A 220 22.53 -5.14 0.58
C GLN A 220 23.81 -5.92 0.86
N LYS A 221 24.74 -5.88 -0.08
CA LYS A 221 26.09 -6.42 0.10
C LYS A 221 26.87 -5.54 1.07
N ALA A 222 27.63 -6.14 1.99
CA ALA A 222 28.49 -5.40 2.90
C ALA A 222 29.64 -4.72 2.15
N SER A 223 30.01 -3.53 2.63
CA SER A 223 31.16 -2.74 2.15
C SER A 223 32.32 -2.74 3.16
N TRP A 224 32.32 -3.68 4.11
CA TRP A 224 33.31 -3.78 5.18
C TRP A 224 34.65 -4.29 4.66
N LYS A 225 35.74 -3.64 5.07
CA LYS A 225 37.10 -3.86 4.54
C LYS A 225 38.17 -3.68 5.61
N GLU A 226 37.83 -3.96 6.85
CA GLU A 226 38.70 -3.73 8.00
C GLU A 226 39.62 -4.93 8.24
N ILE A 227 40.88 -4.66 8.57
CA ILE A 227 41.74 -5.60 9.30
C ILE A 227 41.86 -5.06 10.74
N SER A 228 41.38 -5.83 11.72
CA SER A 228 41.34 -5.42 13.12
C SER A 228 42.47 -6.00 13.97
N SER A 229 43.16 -7.03 13.47
CA SER A 229 44.36 -7.58 14.10
C SER A 229 45.32 -8.14 13.06
N PHE A 230 46.61 -8.09 13.39
CA PHE A 230 47.69 -8.67 12.59
C PHE A 230 48.81 -9.09 13.52
N THR A 231 49.21 -10.36 13.51
CA THR A 231 50.17 -10.93 14.46
C THR A 231 51.03 -11.98 13.78
N PHE A 232 52.33 -11.99 14.07
CA PHE A 232 53.19 -13.13 13.82
C PHE A 232 53.24 -14.02 15.06
N ASN A 233 52.55 -15.16 15.00
CA ASN A 233 52.54 -16.13 16.10
C ASN A 233 53.84 -16.94 16.09
N THR A 234 54.44 -17.08 17.26
CA THR A 234 55.66 -17.88 17.48
C THR A 234 55.48 -19.32 17.05
N THR A 235 54.40 -19.96 17.48
CA THR A 235 54.10 -21.38 17.22
C THR A 235 53.97 -21.72 15.74
N VAL A 236 53.47 -20.78 14.93
CA VAL A 236 53.34 -20.94 13.47
C VAL A 236 54.68 -20.64 12.78
N ASN A 237 55.46 -19.69 13.28
CA ASN A 237 56.70 -19.23 12.66
C ASN A 237 57.98 -19.88 13.23
N THR A 238 57.88 -20.85 14.15
CA THR A 238 59.05 -21.41 14.88
C THR A 238 60.12 -22.00 13.96
N GLY A 239 59.73 -22.60 12.83
CA GLY A 239 60.66 -23.18 11.86
C GLY A 239 61.24 -22.18 10.85
N ILE A 240 60.76 -20.94 10.88
CA ILE A 240 61.06 -19.88 9.90
C ILE A 240 61.91 -18.80 10.56
N ASN A 241 61.56 -18.45 11.81
CA ASN A 241 62.24 -17.42 12.57
C ASN A 241 62.44 -17.90 14.02
N THR A 242 63.69 -18.25 14.35
CA THR A 242 64.08 -18.78 15.67
C THR A 242 64.17 -17.72 16.76
N GLU A 243 64.18 -16.44 16.39
CA GLU A 243 64.33 -15.31 17.31
C GLU A 243 62.98 -14.79 17.84
N LEU A 244 61.86 -15.34 17.36
CA LEU A 244 60.53 -15.05 17.91
C LEU A 244 60.31 -15.88 19.19
N ASP A 245 60.55 -15.27 20.34
CA ASP A 245 60.30 -15.86 21.66
C ASP A 245 58.89 -15.60 22.20
N THR A 246 58.19 -14.62 21.63
CA THR A 246 56.83 -14.18 21.96
C THR A 246 56.06 -13.77 20.71
N ASP A 247 54.73 -13.85 20.73
CA ASP A 247 53.90 -13.46 19.60
C ASP A 247 54.05 -11.95 19.35
N ILE A 248 54.36 -11.58 18.11
CA ILE A 248 54.61 -10.18 17.75
C ILE A 248 53.36 -9.60 17.10
N GLN A 249 52.66 -8.76 17.85
CA GLN A 249 51.48 -8.05 17.37
C GLN A 249 51.88 -6.79 16.57
N GLY A 250 51.25 -6.62 15.41
CA GLY A 250 51.35 -5.42 14.60
C GLY A 250 50.49 -4.27 15.14
N ILE A 251 50.98 -3.05 14.96
CA ILE A 251 50.24 -1.82 15.25
C ILE A 251 49.52 -1.38 13.98
N ILE A 252 48.19 -1.29 14.04
CA ILE A 252 47.35 -0.84 12.93
C ILE A 252 47.04 0.65 13.11
N SER A 253 47.41 1.47 12.13
CA SER A 253 47.15 2.91 12.10
C SER A 253 46.59 3.31 10.73
N GLY A 254 45.26 3.40 10.64
CA GLY A 254 44.57 3.52 9.35
C GLY A 254 44.82 2.28 8.51
N THR A 255 45.33 2.45 7.30
CA THR A 255 45.69 1.36 6.38
C THR A 255 47.16 0.93 6.49
N THR A 256 47.91 1.43 7.47
CA THR A 256 49.29 0.98 7.71
C THR A 256 49.34 0.00 8.86
N ILE A 257 49.99 -1.14 8.65
CA ILE A 257 50.29 -2.12 9.69
C ILE A 257 51.80 -2.12 9.92
N SER A 258 52.24 -1.78 11.13
CA SER A 258 53.67 -1.72 11.48
C SER A 258 54.03 -2.83 12.45
N VAL A 259 55.07 -3.59 12.13
CA VAL A 259 55.58 -4.67 12.96
C VAL A 259 57.09 -4.49 13.16
N VAL A 260 57.55 -4.62 14.40
CA VAL A 260 58.98 -4.59 14.75
C VAL A 260 59.34 -5.97 15.28
N LEU A 261 60.17 -6.69 14.53
CA LEU A 261 60.69 -8.00 14.92
C LEU A 261 61.94 -7.84 15.81
N PRO A 262 62.20 -8.79 16.72
CA PRO A 262 63.43 -8.83 17.52
C PRO A 262 64.70 -8.84 16.66
N TYR A 263 65.81 -8.30 17.19
CA TYR A 263 67.12 -8.34 16.53
C TYR A 263 67.52 -9.76 16.13
N GLY A 264 68.07 -9.92 14.92
CA GLY A 264 68.46 -11.23 14.38
C GLY A 264 67.33 -12.00 13.69
N SER A 265 66.09 -11.51 13.77
CA SER A 265 64.93 -12.08 13.08
C SER A 265 65.09 -12.14 11.56
N VAL A 266 64.31 -13.03 10.95
CA VAL A 266 64.12 -13.13 9.50
C VAL A 266 62.71 -12.64 9.16
N SER A 267 62.58 -11.78 8.15
CA SER A 267 61.28 -11.28 7.67
C SER A 267 60.76 -11.96 6.40
N SER A 268 61.54 -12.86 5.80
CA SER A 268 61.10 -13.66 4.65
C SER A 268 60.26 -14.86 5.08
N ASP A 269 59.27 -15.22 4.25
CA ASP A 269 58.41 -16.39 4.42
C ASP A 269 57.61 -16.45 5.74
N LEU A 270 57.33 -15.32 6.38
CA LEU A 270 56.53 -15.30 7.61
C LEU A 270 55.05 -15.56 7.33
N VAL A 271 54.40 -16.25 8.25
CA VAL A 271 52.96 -16.52 8.25
C VAL A 271 52.28 -15.60 9.25
N ALA A 272 51.39 -14.72 8.77
CA ALA A 272 50.62 -13.81 9.60
C ALA A 272 49.25 -14.40 9.98
N ALA A 273 48.84 -14.20 11.23
CA ALA A 273 47.46 -14.37 11.67
C ALA A 273 46.78 -13.00 11.73
N PHE A 274 45.58 -12.87 11.17
CA PHE A 274 44.84 -11.61 11.10
C PHE A 274 43.33 -11.84 11.23
N THR A 275 42.61 -10.80 11.67
CA THR A 275 41.14 -10.77 11.67
C THR A 275 40.68 -9.71 10.69
N SER A 276 39.78 -10.07 9.78
CA SER A 276 39.14 -9.14 8.85
C SER A 276 37.63 -9.33 8.83
N ASN A 277 36.91 -8.24 8.57
CA ASN A 277 35.46 -8.26 8.31
C ASN A 277 35.12 -8.13 6.81
N GLY A 278 36.14 -8.14 5.94
CA GLY A 278 35.95 -8.26 4.49
C GLY A 278 35.55 -9.67 4.07
N GLU A 279 35.08 -9.79 2.83
CA GLU A 279 34.73 -11.08 2.22
C GLU A 279 35.98 -11.91 1.95
N LYS A 280 37.07 -11.25 1.51
CA LYS A 280 38.33 -11.91 1.16
C LYS A 280 39.52 -10.99 1.36
N VAL A 281 40.69 -11.57 1.64
CA VAL A 281 41.98 -10.85 1.72
C VAL A 281 42.96 -11.48 0.73
N THR A 282 43.69 -10.64 -0.03
CA THR A 282 44.68 -11.10 -1.03
C THR A 282 46.00 -10.34 -0.92
N VAL A 283 47.09 -10.97 -1.35
CA VAL A 283 48.40 -10.33 -1.57
C VAL A 283 48.85 -10.69 -2.97
N GLY A 284 49.13 -9.69 -3.81
CA GLY A 284 49.50 -9.93 -5.22
C GLY A 284 48.46 -10.76 -6.00
N GLY A 285 47.17 -10.70 -5.61
CA GLY A 285 46.08 -11.49 -6.18
C GLY A 285 45.95 -12.92 -5.63
N VAL A 286 46.86 -13.37 -4.77
CA VAL A 286 46.78 -14.67 -4.09
C VAL A 286 45.98 -14.52 -2.80
N GLU A 287 44.96 -15.36 -2.62
CA GLU A 287 44.14 -15.38 -1.40
C GLU A 287 44.96 -15.75 -0.16
N GLN A 288 44.73 -15.00 0.91
CA GLN A 288 45.43 -15.17 2.18
C GLN A 288 44.53 -15.87 3.18
N VAL A 289 44.99 -17.00 3.70
CA VAL A 289 44.36 -17.69 4.82
C VAL A 289 45.11 -17.33 6.09
N SER A 290 44.42 -16.68 7.03
CA SER A 290 45.00 -16.23 8.30
C SER A 290 45.62 -17.39 9.07
N GLY A 291 46.91 -17.25 9.41
CA GLY A 291 47.68 -18.25 10.14
C GLY A 291 48.23 -19.38 9.27
N GLU A 292 48.05 -19.32 7.95
CA GLU A 292 48.50 -20.38 7.03
C GLU A 292 49.35 -19.86 5.87
N THR A 293 48.93 -18.78 5.20
CA THR A 293 49.65 -18.27 4.02
C THR A 293 50.90 -17.48 4.41
N ASN A 294 52.06 -17.86 3.86
CA ASN A 294 53.33 -17.16 4.07
C ASN A 294 53.53 -16.03 3.04
N ASN A 295 54.22 -14.97 3.45
CA ASN A 295 54.68 -13.90 2.56
C ASN A 295 56.11 -13.48 2.91
N ASP A 296 56.81 -12.90 1.94
CA ASP A 296 58.10 -12.26 2.17
C ASP A 296 57.91 -10.78 2.56
N PHE A 297 58.23 -10.45 3.81
CA PHE A 297 58.18 -9.10 4.36
C PHE A 297 59.57 -8.43 4.41
N SER A 298 60.52 -8.86 3.56
CA SER A 298 61.76 -8.12 3.31
C SER A 298 61.53 -6.73 2.71
N SER A 299 60.36 -6.53 2.10
CA SER A 299 59.81 -5.25 1.66
C SER A 299 58.38 -5.09 2.19
N SER A 300 57.77 -3.91 2.02
CA SER A 300 56.37 -3.71 2.37
C SER A 300 55.46 -4.64 1.58
N VAL A 301 54.46 -5.23 2.24
CA VAL A 301 53.50 -6.16 1.62
C VAL A 301 52.11 -5.56 1.67
N ASP A 302 51.44 -5.46 0.52
CA ASP A 302 50.09 -4.93 0.41
C ASP A 302 49.04 -6.06 0.53
N TYR A 303 48.29 -6.01 1.63
CA TYR A 303 47.11 -6.85 1.86
C TYR A 303 45.87 -6.12 1.35
N VAL A 304 45.23 -6.65 0.31
CA VAL A 304 44.01 -6.09 -0.27
C VAL A 304 42.80 -6.81 0.30
N VAL A 305 41.95 -6.09 1.02
CA VAL A 305 40.67 -6.58 1.56
C VAL A 305 39.56 -6.25 0.56
N GLU A 306 38.85 -7.26 0.10
CA GLU A 306 37.67 -7.15 -0.78
C GLU A 306 36.39 -7.34 0.05
N ALA A 307 35.41 -6.45 -0.14
CA ALA A 307 34.09 -6.55 0.49
C ALA A 307 33.09 -7.30 -0.40
N GLU A 308 31.94 -7.69 0.14
CA GLU A 308 30.87 -8.38 -0.62
C GLU A 308 30.32 -7.56 -1.80
N ASP A 309 30.38 -6.23 -1.69
CA ASP A 309 30.00 -5.28 -2.75
C ASP A 309 31.03 -5.17 -3.87
N GLY A 310 32.19 -5.83 -3.74
CA GLY A 310 33.30 -5.82 -4.68
C GLY A 310 34.23 -4.61 -4.55
N SER A 311 33.99 -3.71 -3.60
CA SER A 311 34.95 -2.64 -3.27
C SER A 311 36.16 -3.21 -2.54
N THR A 312 37.31 -2.53 -2.65
CA THR A 312 38.56 -2.97 -2.02
C THR A 312 39.21 -1.86 -1.19
N GLU A 313 40.06 -2.26 -0.24
CA GLU A 313 40.90 -1.39 0.59
C GLU A 313 42.26 -2.07 0.77
N THR A 314 43.35 -1.31 0.69
CA THR A 314 44.71 -1.86 0.77
C THR A 314 45.36 -1.49 2.08
N TYR A 315 45.83 -2.51 2.82
CA TYR A 315 46.65 -2.37 4.02
C TYR A 315 48.11 -2.65 3.69
N THR A 316 48.98 -1.66 3.89
CA THR A 316 50.42 -1.82 3.69
C THR A 316 51.08 -2.28 4.99
N VAL A 317 51.62 -3.50 4.97
CA VAL A 317 52.34 -4.11 6.09
C VAL A 317 53.82 -3.78 5.96
N ASN A 318 54.35 -3.08 6.96
CA ASN A 318 55.75 -2.72 7.09
C ASN A 318 56.36 -3.50 8.26
N VAL A 319 57.33 -4.36 7.94
CA VAL A 319 58.07 -5.15 8.92
C VAL A 319 59.49 -4.60 9.01
N THR A 320 59.94 -4.32 10.23
CA THR A 320 61.30 -3.86 10.52
C THR A 320 61.94 -4.75 11.57
N ILE A 321 63.26 -4.76 11.65
CA ILE A 321 64.03 -5.48 12.68
C ILE A 321 64.64 -4.43 13.61
N ALA A 322 64.52 -4.64 14.92
CA ALA A 322 64.99 -3.73 15.98
C ALA A 322 66.51 -3.51 15.99
#